data_AF-A0A935FT17-F1
#
_entry.id   AF-A0A935FT17-F1
#
_cell.length_a   1.000
_cell.length_b   1.000
_cell.length_c   1.000
_cell.angle_alpha   90.00
_cell.angle_beta   90.00
_cell.angle_gamma   90.00
#
_symmetry.space_group_name_H-M   'P 1'
#
loop_
_entity.id
_entity.type
_entity.pdbx_description
1 polymer ?
#
loop_
_entity_poly.entity_id
_entity_poly.type
_entity_poly.pdbx_seq_one_letter_code
_entity_poly.pdbx_strand_id
1 'polypeptide(L)'
;MRYFFYLIISLLFLQGCGNSGGSDSPSNAVKDFVKALREQNSGRAWNYLSKNSQAMYDDIARSRNQSGKEYFEKSVSDVSTLGMVGMDFDVVDEKKSGDTATVVIMTKEQKTSDLYAVKEGGVWKLDYARSIRESMKKLD
;
A
#
# COMPACT_ATOMS: atom_id res chain seq x y z
N MET A 1 37.80 41.04 15.31
CA MET A 1 36.47 40.49 14.97
C MET A 1 36.70 39.29 14.06
N ARG A 2 37.12 38.11 14.52
CA ARG A 2 36.47 37.18 15.47
C ARG A 2 35.02 36.88 15.07
N TYR A 3 34.88 35.77 14.34
CA TYR A 3 33.69 34.92 14.18
C TYR A 3 32.46 35.54 13.51
N PHE A 4 32.37 35.56 12.17
CA PHE A 4 31.08 35.82 11.51
C PHE A 4 30.94 35.21 10.10
N PHE A 5 31.51 34.02 9.85
CA PHE A 5 31.38 33.34 8.54
C PHE A 5 31.16 31.82 8.64
N TYR A 6 30.63 31.33 9.76
CA TYR A 6 30.29 29.91 9.99
C TYR A 6 28.81 29.75 10.38
N LEU A 7 27.89 30.29 9.57
CA LEU A 7 26.46 30.21 9.87
C LEU A 7 25.57 30.03 8.63
N ILE A 8 26.04 29.25 7.63
CA ILE A 8 25.23 28.86 6.45
C ILE A 8 25.44 27.36 6.13
N ILE A 9 25.60 26.49 7.16
CA ILE A 9 25.84 25.04 6.98
C ILE A 9 24.81 24.14 7.70
N SER A 10 23.70 24.69 8.21
CA SER A 10 22.79 23.88 9.07
C SER A 10 21.31 23.83 8.65
N LEU A 11 20.94 24.24 7.44
CA LEU A 11 19.53 24.34 7.03
C LEU A 11 19.11 23.48 5.82
N LEU A 12 19.68 22.29 5.68
CA LEU A 12 19.29 21.31 4.66
C LEU A 12 18.82 19.96 5.23
N PHE A 13 18.32 19.93 6.47
CA PHE A 13 17.65 18.75 7.05
C PHE A 13 16.10 18.85 7.05
N LEU A 14 15.53 19.63 6.13
CA LEU A 14 14.10 19.58 5.82
C LEU A 14 13.85 18.72 4.57
N GLN A 15 14.25 17.46 4.61
CA GLN A 15 13.68 16.45 3.71
C GLN A 15 12.62 15.73 4.52
N GLY A 16 11.38 16.02 4.19
CA GLY A 16 10.22 15.82 5.03
C GLY A 16 10.04 14.39 5.53
N CYS A 17 9.65 14.30 6.80
CA CYS A 17 8.67 13.30 7.24
C CYS A 17 7.34 13.56 6.51
N GLY A 18 7.36 13.42 5.19
CA GLY A 18 6.17 13.39 4.37
C GLY A 18 5.51 12.05 4.65
N ASN A 19 4.30 12.11 5.18
CA ASN A 19 3.38 11.00 5.39
C ASN A 19 2.96 10.40 4.03
N SER A 20 3.93 9.97 3.21
CA SER A 20 3.83 9.70 1.79
C SER A 20 3.28 8.31 1.52
N GLY A 21 2.21 7.91 2.22
CA GLY A 21 1.40 6.72 1.99
C GLY A 21 2.11 5.50 1.38
N GLY A 22 3.29 5.18 1.89
CA GLY A 22 4.16 4.16 1.35
C GLY A 22 5.08 3.70 2.46
N SER A 23 5.54 2.46 2.35
CA SER A 23 6.23 1.78 3.44
C SER A 23 7.71 1.53 3.12
N ASP A 24 8.48 1.26 4.16
CA ASP A 24 9.92 0.98 4.11
C ASP A 24 10.24 -0.44 3.59
N SER A 25 9.29 -1.38 3.68
CA SER A 25 9.40 -2.74 3.14
C SER A 25 8.12 -3.19 2.41
N PRO A 26 8.21 -4.22 1.53
CA PRO A 26 7.04 -4.84 0.89
C PRO A 26 5.99 -5.34 1.89
N SER A 27 6.41 -6.09 2.91
CA SER A 27 5.53 -6.61 3.96
C SER A 27 4.89 -5.49 4.77
N ASN A 28 5.62 -4.41 5.04
CA ASN A 28 5.06 -3.26 5.71
C ASN A 28 4.02 -2.54 4.83
N ALA A 29 4.17 -2.52 3.51
CA ALA A 29 3.14 -1.97 2.63
C ALA A 29 1.80 -2.72 2.76
N VAL A 30 1.85 -4.05 2.91
CA VAL A 30 0.66 -4.88 3.19
C VAL A 30 0.08 -4.56 4.57
N LYS A 31 0.93 -4.59 5.61
CA LYS A 31 0.52 -4.36 7.00
C LYS A 31 -0.06 -2.97 7.20
N ASP A 32 0.58 -1.95 6.63
CA ASP A 32 0.16 -0.56 6.76
C ASP A 32 -1.13 -0.28 6.00
N PHE A 33 -1.35 -0.91 4.84
CA PHE A 33 -2.64 -0.88 4.15
C PHE A 33 -3.76 -1.47 5.02
N VAL A 34 -3.56 -2.67 5.56
CA VAL A 34 -4.55 -3.32 6.43
C VAL A 34 -4.77 -2.52 7.72
N LYS A 35 -3.71 -1.98 8.32
CA LYS A 35 -3.80 -1.09 9.47
C LYS A 35 -4.61 0.16 9.16
N ALA A 36 -4.36 0.82 8.03
CA ALA A 36 -5.12 1.99 7.61
C ALA A 36 -6.61 1.68 7.42
N LEU A 37 -6.95 0.51 6.90
CA LEU A 37 -8.34 0.07 6.77
C LEU A 37 -9.00 -0.22 8.13
N ARG A 38 -8.28 -0.86 9.07
CA ARG A 38 -8.77 -1.09 10.45
C ARG A 38 -8.98 0.22 11.21
N GLU A 39 -8.14 1.21 10.95
CA GLU A 39 -8.27 2.59 11.48
C GLU A 39 -9.36 3.40 10.76
N GLN A 40 -10.12 2.80 9.83
CA GLN A 40 -11.11 3.46 8.97
C GLN A 40 -10.55 4.69 8.23
N ASN A 41 -9.23 4.70 8.00
CA ASN A 41 -8.54 5.77 7.32
C ASN A 41 -8.39 5.42 5.83
N SER A 42 -9.52 5.49 5.12
CA SER A 42 -9.64 5.17 3.71
C SER A 42 -8.68 6.00 2.83
N GLY A 43 -8.53 7.29 3.12
CA GLY A 43 -7.58 8.15 2.42
C GLY A 43 -6.13 7.68 2.57
N ARG A 44 -5.73 7.20 3.76
CA ARG A 44 -4.41 6.63 3.98
C ARG A 44 -4.25 5.27 3.30
N ALA A 45 -5.27 4.40 3.39
CA ALA A 45 -5.28 3.11 2.71
C ALA A 45 -5.14 3.26 1.19
N TRP A 46 -5.85 4.23 0.59
CA TRP A 46 -5.72 4.58 -0.82
C TRP A 46 -4.29 4.91 -1.23
N ASN A 47 -3.56 5.65 -0.38
CA ASN A 47 -2.20 6.04 -0.72
C ASN A 47 -1.21 4.86 -0.72
N TYR A 48 -1.45 3.85 0.14
CA TYR A 48 -0.67 2.61 0.18
C TYR A 48 -0.89 1.69 -1.03
N LEU A 49 -1.90 1.97 -1.86
CA LEU A 49 -2.10 1.26 -3.12
C LEU A 49 -1.14 1.75 -4.21
N SER A 50 -0.61 0.82 -5.00
CA SER A 50 0.16 1.12 -6.20
C SER A 50 -0.66 1.94 -7.20
N LYS A 51 -0.01 2.67 -8.11
CA LYS A 51 -0.71 3.37 -9.20
C LYS A 51 -1.55 2.42 -10.04
N ASN A 52 -1.05 1.20 -10.29
CA ASN A 52 -1.79 0.17 -11.00
C ASN A 52 -3.08 -0.24 -10.26
N SER A 53 -3.04 -0.32 -8.93
CA SER A 53 -4.22 -0.62 -8.13
C SER A 53 -5.20 0.55 -8.07
N GLN A 54 -4.70 1.78 -7.99
CA GLN A 54 -5.53 2.99 -8.08
C GLN A 54 -6.25 3.08 -9.43
N ALA A 55 -5.53 2.82 -10.53
CA ALA A 55 -6.10 2.78 -11.88
C ALA A 55 -7.18 1.70 -12.03
N MET A 56 -7.02 0.52 -11.44
CA MET A 56 -8.06 -0.51 -11.40
C MET A 56 -9.36 0.01 -10.78
N TYR A 57 -9.27 0.76 -9.67
CA TYR A 57 -10.44 1.38 -9.07
C TYR A 57 -11.02 2.50 -9.94
N ASP A 58 -10.19 3.30 -10.61
CA ASP A 58 -10.66 4.31 -11.57
C ASP A 58 -11.44 3.67 -12.72
N ASP A 59 -10.97 2.54 -13.25
CA ASP A 59 -11.65 1.80 -14.31
C ASP A 59 -13.02 1.25 -13.85
N ILE A 60 -13.09 0.70 -12.63
CA ILE A 60 -14.35 0.23 -12.03
C ILE A 60 -15.34 1.39 -11.84
N ALA A 61 -14.84 2.50 -11.29
CA ALA A 61 -15.64 3.68 -10.95
C ALA A 61 -16.13 4.45 -12.19
N ARG A 62 -15.44 4.31 -13.34
CA ARG A 62 -15.80 4.99 -14.59
C ARG A 62 -17.25 4.76 -15.01
N SER A 63 -17.76 3.53 -14.83
CA SER A 63 -19.15 3.18 -15.14
C SER A 63 -20.20 3.88 -14.25
N ARG A 64 -19.76 4.50 -13.15
CA ARG A 64 -20.59 5.11 -12.11
C ARG A 64 -20.43 6.64 -12.03
N ASN A 65 -19.73 7.26 -12.97
CA ASN A 65 -19.40 8.69 -12.96
C ASN A 65 -18.75 9.14 -11.64
N GLN A 66 -17.84 8.32 -11.10
CA GLN A 66 -17.11 8.57 -9.86
C GLN A 66 -15.61 8.39 -10.10
N SER A 67 -14.78 9.02 -9.27
CA SER A 67 -13.35 8.70 -9.24
C SER A 67 -13.10 7.35 -8.56
N GLY A 68 -11.99 6.69 -8.91
CA GLY A 68 -11.59 5.44 -8.26
C GLY A 68 -11.37 5.62 -6.77
N LYS A 69 -10.84 6.77 -6.34
CA LYS A 69 -10.69 7.11 -4.93
C LYS A 69 -12.02 7.19 -4.20
N GLU A 70 -13.00 7.94 -4.73
CA GLU A 70 -14.34 8.02 -4.12
C GLU A 70 -15.02 6.64 -4.06
N TYR A 71 -14.88 5.85 -5.13
CA TYR A 71 -15.42 4.50 -5.17
C TYR A 71 -14.74 3.59 -4.12
N PHE A 72 -13.42 3.67 -4.00
CA PHE A 72 -12.66 2.95 -2.98
C PHE A 72 -13.09 3.36 -1.58
N GLU A 73 -13.13 4.66 -1.27
CA GLU A 73 -13.51 5.17 0.04
C GLU A 73 -14.93 4.73 0.45
N LYS A 74 -15.86 4.65 -0.50
CA LYS A 74 -17.19 4.07 -0.29
C LYS A 74 -17.13 2.56 -0.06
N SER A 75 -16.37 1.83 -0.87
CA SER A 75 -16.22 0.38 -0.76
C SER A 75 -15.61 -0.03 0.58
N VAL A 76 -14.66 0.74 1.10
CA VAL A 76 -14.00 0.46 2.36
C VAL A 76 -14.76 0.93 3.59
N SER A 77 -15.81 1.74 3.41
CA SER A 77 -16.71 2.13 4.51
C SER A 77 -17.50 0.93 5.04
N ASP A 78 -17.69 -0.09 4.20
CA ASP A 78 -18.13 -1.43 4.60
C ASP A 78 -16.92 -2.38 4.59
N VAL A 79 -16.07 -2.25 5.62
CA VAL A 79 -14.82 -3.01 5.78
C VAL A 79 -15.01 -4.54 5.71
N SER A 80 -16.22 -5.04 5.94
CA SER A 80 -16.55 -6.47 5.85
C SER A 80 -16.42 -7.02 4.42
N THR A 81 -16.56 -6.15 3.41
CA THR A 81 -16.58 -6.53 1.99
C THR A 81 -15.19 -6.72 1.39
N LEU A 82 -14.15 -6.21 2.04
CA LEU A 82 -12.81 -6.18 1.45
C LEU A 82 -12.01 -7.47 1.62
N GLY A 83 -12.54 -8.46 2.35
CA GLY A 83 -11.93 -9.78 2.57
C GLY A 83 -10.63 -9.76 3.39
N MET A 84 -9.81 -8.71 3.28
CA MET A 84 -8.48 -8.56 3.89
C MET A 84 -8.49 -7.77 5.19
N VAL A 85 -9.47 -6.89 5.41
CA VAL A 85 -9.49 -5.99 6.58
C VAL A 85 -9.74 -6.74 7.88
N GLY A 86 -10.50 -7.85 7.80
CA GLY A 86 -10.74 -8.77 8.91
C GLY A 86 -9.68 -9.86 9.08
N MET A 87 -8.70 -9.97 8.18
CA MET A 87 -7.69 -11.03 8.28
C MET A 87 -6.60 -10.60 9.25
N ASP A 88 -6.51 -11.30 10.37
CA ASP A 88 -5.23 -11.45 11.04
C ASP A 88 -4.37 -12.42 10.23
N PHE A 89 -3.16 -11.98 9.91
CA PHE A 89 -2.22 -12.76 9.14
C PHE A 89 -0.79 -12.55 9.65
N ASP A 90 0.03 -13.55 9.41
CA ASP A 90 1.47 -13.49 9.58
C ASP A 90 2.15 -13.44 8.21
N VAL A 91 3.27 -12.75 8.12
CA VAL A 91 4.12 -12.78 6.92
C VAL A 91 5.07 -13.96 7.07
N VAL A 92 4.99 -14.92 6.16
CA VAL A 92 5.80 -16.15 6.20
C VAL A 92 7.00 -16.09 5.27
N ASP A 93 6.92 -15.30 4.19
CA ASP A 93 8.03 -15.10 3.27
C ASP A 93 7.91 -13.74 2.55
N GLU A 94 9.05 -13.18 2.14
CA GLU A 94 9.15 -11.95 1.36
C GLU A 94 10.29 -12.06 0.35
N LYS A 95 9.97 -12.06 -0.94
CA LYS A 95 10.94 -12.12 -2.03
C LYS A 95 10.96 -10.82 -2.81
N LYS A 96 12.12 -10.15 -2.85
CA LYS A 96 12.34 -8.91 -3.60
C LYS A 96 13.03 -9.20 -4.92
N SER A 97 12.58 -8.53 -5.99
CA SER A 97 13.22 -8.50 -7.30
C SER A 97 13.19 -7.05 -7.81
N GLY A 98 14.29 -6.34 -7.57
CA GLY A 98 14.39 -4.90 -7.85
C GLY A 98 13.29 -4.10 -7.14
N ASP A 99 12.47 -3.41 -7.95
CA ASP A 99 11.36 -2.59 -7.48
C ASP A 99 10.04 -3.35 -7.34
N THR A 100 10.06 -4.68 -7.40
CA THR A 100 8.88 -5.53 -7.17
C THR A 100 9.14 -6.54 -6.08
N ALA A 101 8.08 -7.00 -5.43
CA ALA A 101 8.19 -8.04 -4.41
C ALA A 101 6.93 -8.90 -4.34
N THR A 102 7.12 -10.14 -3.90
CA THR A 102 6.07 -11.05 -3.48
C THR A 102 6.14 -11.21 -1.97
N VAL A 103 5.03 -11.00 -1.29
CA VAL A 103 4.83 -11.18 0.15
C VAL A 103 3.88 -12.34 0.33
N VAL A 104 4.36 -13.41 0.96
CA VAL A 104 3.52 -14.56 1.28
C VAL A 104 2.97 -14.34 2.69
N ILE A 105 1.65 -14.33 2.80
CA ILE A 105 0.95 -14.23 4.08
C ILE A 105 0.30 -15.56 4.44
N MET A 106 0.12 -15.81 5.73
CA MET A 106 -0.63 -16.94 6.27
C MET A 106 -1.71 -16.42 7.21
N THR A 107 -2.97 -16.79 6.97
CA THR A 107 -4.07 -16.43 7.85
C THR A 107 -4.12 -17.34 9.08
N LYS A 108 -4.91 -16.98 10.10
CA LYS A 108 -5.19 -17.85 11.26
C LYS A 108 -5.77 -19.22 10.88
N GLU A 109 -6.43 -19.32 9.73
CA GLU A 109 -6.94 -20.58 9.17
C GLU A 109 -5.86 -21.41 8.47
N GLN A 110 -4.58 -21.03 8.58
CA GLN A 110 -3.43 -21.65 7.91
C GLN A 110 -3.50 -21.63 6.37
N LYS A 111 -4.31 -20.73 5.79
CA LYS A 111 -4.34 -20.51 4.35
C LYS A 111 -3.25 -19.53 3.97
N THR A 112 -2.44 -19.89 2.97
CA THR A 112 -1.42 -19.01 2.42
C THR A 112 -1.95 -18.21 1.24
N SER A 113 -1.44 -17.00 1.05
CA SER A 113 -1.79 -16.16 -0.10
C SER A 113 -0.59 -15.31 -0.51
N ASP A 114 -0.43 -15.15 -1.83
CA ASP A 114 0.62 -14.31 -2.39
C ASP A 114 0.07 -12.92 -2.64
N LEU A 115 0.68 -11.93 -1.99
CA LEU A 115 0.42 -10.52 -2.21
C LEU A 115 1.62 -9.91 -2.91
N TYR A 116 1.37 -8.96 -3.80
CA TYR A 116 2.42 -8.31 -4.56
C TYR A 116 2.57 -6.87 -4.12
N ALA A 117 3.81 -6.42 -4.07
CA ALA A 117 4.15 -5.04 -3.77
C ALA A 117 5.09 -4.48 -4.83
N VAL A 118 5.06 -3.17 -5.01
CA VAL A 118 5.91 -2.44 -5.95
C VAL A 118 6.47 -1.20 -5.27
N LYS A 119 7.73 -0.88 -5.58
CA LYS A 119 8.38 0.33 -5.11
C LYS A 119 8.13 1.45 -6.14
N GLU A 120 7.46 2.50 -5.69
CA GLU A 120 7.15 3.68 -6.50
C GLU A 120 7.70 4.92 -5.80
N GLY A 121 8.61 5.66 -6.45
CA GLY A 121 9.19 6.87 -5.86
C GLY A 121 9.97 6.61 -4.57
N GLY A 122 10.61 5.44 -4.46
CA GLY A 122 11.41 5.05 -3.30
C GLY A 122 10.64 4.38 -2.17
N VAL A 123 9.31 4.37 -2.20
CA VAL A 123 8.46 3.76 -1.16
C VAL A 123 7.72 2.54 -1.68
N TRP A 124 7.52 1.53 -0.82
CA TRP A 124 6.77 0.32 -1.17
C TRP A 124 5.26 0.54 -1.04
N LYS A 125 4.52 -0.04 -1.98
CA LYS A 125 3.07 0.01 -2.07
C LYS A 125 2.49 -1.35 -2.40
N LEU A 126 1.27 -1.61 -1.93
CA LEU A 126 0.52 -2.82 -2.25
C LEU A 126 0.03 -2.76 -3.71
N ASP A 127 0.45 -3.73 -4.51
CA ASP A 127 -0.08 -3.97 -5.85
C ASP A 127 -1.24 -4.94 -5.79
N TYR A 128 -2.36 -4.46 -5.24
CA TYR A 128 -3.58 -5.23 -5.07
C TYR A 128 -4.15 -5.71 -6.40
N ALA A 129 -4.11 -4.89 -7.44
CA ALA A 129 -4.55 -5.28 -8.79
C ALA A 129 -3.77 -6.48 -9.33
N ARG A 130 -2.44 -6.51 -9.14
CA ARG A 130 -1.63 -7.70 -9.49
C ARG A 130 -1.97 -8.89 -8.60
N SER A 131 -2.16 -8.67 -7.30
CA SER A 131 -2.53 -9.74 -6.35
C SER A 131 -3.83 -10.43 -6.75
N ILE A 132 -4.87 -9.68 -7.12
CA ILE A 132 -6.12 -10.23 -7.65
C ILE A 132 -5.87 -11.03 -8.94
N ARG A 133 -5.17 -10.41 -9.91
CA ARG A 133 -4.93 -11.01 -11.22
C ARG A 133 -4.18 -12.34 -11.12
N GLU A 134 -3.11 -12.39 -10.34
CA GLU A 134 -2.33 -13.62 -10.15
C GLU A 134 -3.08 -14.66 -9.31
N SER A 135 -3.96 -14.24 -8.40
CA SER A 135 -4.83 -15.19 -7.67
C SER A 135 -5.87 -15.83 -8.60
N MET A 136 -6.48 -15.06 -9.50
CA MET A 136 -7.44 -15.58 -10.47
C MET A 136 -6.81 -16.61 -11.41
N LYS A 137 -5.59 -16.35 -11.90
CA LYS A 137 -4.85 -17.30 -12.76
C LYS A 137 -4.55 -18.64 -12.09
N LYS A 138 -4.55 -18.72 -10.75
CA LYS A 138 -4.31 -19.97 -10.02
C LYS A 138 -5.58 -20.81 -9.84
N LEU A 139 -6.75 -20.24 -10.14
CA LEU A 139 -8.04 -20.91 -10.05
C LEU A 139 -8.48 -21.52 -11.39
N ASP A 140 -7.85 -21.09 -12.49
CA ASP A 140 -7.97 -21.66 -13.84
C ASP A 140 -7.01 -22.86 -14.01
#